data_AF-A0A9N9IV11-F1
#
_entry.id   AF-A0A9N9IV11-F1
#
_cell.length_a   1.000
_cell.length_b   1.000
_cell.length_c   1.000
_cell.angle_alpha   90.00
_cell.angle_beta   90.00
_cell.angle_gamma   90.00
#
_symmetry.space_group_name_H-M   'P 1'
#
loop_
_entity.id
_entity.type
_entity.pdbx_description
1 polymer ?
#
loop_
_entity_poly.entity_id
_entity_poly.type
_entity_poly.pdbx_seq_one_letter_code
_entity_poly.pdbx_strand_id
1 'polypeptide(L)'
;KARMGLRNVSSNLKVGGVFIGTVPDAYWIVKKLKSLKPHELKFGNQIYSVSFEDRNNFPTFGHKYWFSLEDAIDDCPEYLVHFPTFEKMAEEYGLELIYKHGFHTIYDKEKEVPLYRDLLYKMKVIRHDMDAAMSKEEWEAA
;
A
#
# COMPACT_ATOMS: atom_id res chain seq x y z
N LYS A 1 4.91 -14.81 11.57
CA LYS A 1 5.51 -13.46 11.50
C LYS A 1 4.49 -12.36 11.79
N ALA A 2 3.34 -12.30 11.09
CA ALA A 2 2.32 -11.25 11.30
C ALA A 2 1.85 -11.09 12.77
N ARG A 3 1.51 -12.20 13.45
CA ARG A 3 1.16 -12.18 14.88
C ARG A 3 2.27 -11.62 15.78
N MET A 4 3.52 -11.95 15.50
CA MET A 4 4.66 -11.40 16.25
C MET A 4 4.81 -9.89 16.02
N GLY A 5 4.59 -9.42 14.79
CA GLY A 5 4.57 -7.98 14.48
C GLY A 5 3.53 -7.24 15.30
N LEU A 6 2.28 -7.72 15.31
CA LEU A 6 1.20 -7.13 16.11
C LEU A 6 1.50 -7.18 17.62
N ARG A 7 2.06 -8.28 18.11
CA ARG A 7 2.51 -8.38 19.52
C ARG A 7 3.56 -7.31 19.85
N ASN A 8 4.56 -7.15 19.01
CA ASN A 8 5.64 -6.17 19.24
C ASN A 8 5.12 -4.73 19.25
N VAL A 9 4.17 -4.41 18.36
CA VAL A 9 3.52 -3.09 18.33
C VAL A 9 2.68 -2.90 19.60
N SER A 10 1.72 -3.78 19.83
CA SER A 10 0.75 -3.65 20.94
C SER A 10 1.42 -3.64 22.31
N SER A 11 2.46 -4.44 22.55
CA SER A 11 3.14 -4.50 23.85
C SER A 11 3.92 -3.24 24.20
N ASN A 12 4.26 -2.41 23.21
CA ASN A 12 5.03 -1.18 23.40
C ASN A 12 4.17 0.08 23.23
N LEU A 13 2.90 -0.09 22.88
CA LEU A 13 1.95 1.01 22.74
C LEU A 13 1.40 1.36 24.13
N LYS A 14 1.43 2.64 24.49
CA LYS A 14 0.68 3.11 25.66
C LYS A 14 -0.82 2.93 25.41
N VAL A 15 -1.61 2.78 26.47
CA VAL A 15 -3.07 2.80 26.37
C VAL A 15 -3.51 4.09 25.67
N GLY A 16 -4.33 3.96 24.61
CA GLY A 16 -4.75 5.07 23.75
C GLY A 16 -3.71 5.53 22.73
N GLY A 17 -2.55 4.88 22.63
CA GLY A 17 -1.60 5.13 21.56
C GLY A 17 -2.12 4.66 20.20
N VAL A 18 -1.54 5.19 19.12
CA VAL A 18 -1.98 4.91 17.75
C VAL A 18 -0.89 4.17 16.99
N PHE A 19 -1.27 3.07 16.34
CA PHE A 19 -0.44 2.40 15.36
C PHE A 19 -0.82 2.91 13.95
N ILE A 20 0.12 3.58 13.28
CA ILE A 20 -0.05 4.09 11.92
C ILE A 20 0.88 3.30 11.00
N GLY A 21 0.38 2.96 9.81
CA GLY A 21 1.16 2.30 8.78
C GLY A 21 0.50 2.41 7.42
N THR A 22 1.29 2.10 6.39
CA THR A 22 0.84 1.99 5.01
C THR A 22 1.14 0.58 4.52
N VAL A 23 0.23 -0.01 3.77
CA VAL A 23 0.37 -1.35 3.20
C VAL A 23 -0.17 -1.36 1.78
N PRO A 24 0.44 -2.13 0.85
CA PRO A 24 -0.10 -2.29 -0.50
C PRO A 24 -1.52 -2.87 -0.46
N ASP A 25 -2.41 -2.33 -1.31
CA ASP A 25 -3.80 -2.82 -1.40
C ASP A 25 -3.85 -4.16 -2.15
N ALA A 26 -4.00 -5.24 -1.39
CA ALA A 26 -4.12 -6.58 -1.93
C ALA A 26 -5.30 -6.74 -2.91
N TYR A 27 -6.41 -6.02 -2.74
CA TYR A 27 -7.54 -6.10 -3.67
C TYR A 27 -7.18 -5.49 -5.02
N TRP A 28 -6.50 -4.35 -5.02
CA TRP A 28 -6.04 -3.71 -6.25
C TRP A 28 -5.01 -4.58 -6.99
N ILE A 29 -4.02 -5.09 -6.26
CA ILE A 29 -2.98 -5.96 -6.81
C ILE A 29 -3.59 -7.23 -7.43
N VAL A 30 -4.49 -7.91 -6.72
CA VAL A 30 -5.15 -9.12 -7.22
C VAL A 30 -6.08 -8.81 -8.39
N LYS A 31 -6.78 -7.67 -8.37
CA LYS A 31 -7.61 -7.23 -9.49
C LYS A 31 -6.77 -7.02 -10.75
N LYS A 32 -5.59 -6.38 -10.63
CA LYS A 32 -4.64 -6.21 -11.74
C LYS A 32 -4.15 -7.56 -12.27
N LEU A 33 -3.69 -8.44 -11.39
CA LEU A 33 -3.25 -9.79 -11.77
C LEU A 33 -4.34 -10.57 -12.52
N LYS A 34 -5.58 -10.53 -12.04
CA LYS A 34 -6.71 -11.22 -12.67
C LYS A 34 -7.12 -10.63 -14.02
N SER A 35 -6.79 -9.38 -14.30
CA SER A 35 -7.07 -8.74 -15.59
C SER A 35 -6.10 -9.16 -16.71
N LEU A 36 -4.97 -9.77 -16.35
CA LEU A 36 -3.98 -10.29 -17.31
C LEU A 36 -4.48 -11.54 -18.02
N LYS A 37 -3.90 -11.84 -19.19
CA LYS A 37 -4.18 -13.09 -19.92
C LYS A 37 -3.84 -14.29 -19.04
N PRO A 38 -4.52 -15.44 -19.13
CA PRO A 38 -4.42 -16.54 -18.15
C PRO A 38 -3.02 -17.06 -17.80
N HIS A 39 -2.02 -16.87 -18.67
CA HIS A 39 -0.63 -17.31 -18.49
C HIS A 39 0.32 -16.21 -17.99
N GLU A 40 -0.13 -14.96 -17.93
CA GLU A 40 0.69 -13.83 -17.49
C GLU A 40 0.69 -13.76 -15.95
N LEU A 41 1.87 -13.54 -15.37
CA LEU A 41 2.08 -13.45 -13.92
C LEU A 41 2.73 -12.14 -13.48
N LYS A 42 3.01 -11.25 -14.44
CA LYS A 42 3.70 -9.98 -14.22
C LYS A 42 2.88 -8.84 -14.83
N PHE A 43 2.73 -7.76 -14.08
CA PHE A 43 2.17 -6.50 -14.55
C PHE A 43 3.00 -5.33 -14.01
N GLY A 44 2.77 -4.15 -14.57
CA GLY A 44 3.52 -2.94 -14.21
C GLY A 44 3.51 -1.93 -15.34
N ASN A 45 4.33 -0.90 -15.18
CA ASN A 45 4.60 0.10 -16.20
C ASN A 45 6.12 0.39 -16.23
N GLN A 46 6.54 1.55 -16.72
CA GLN A 46 7.97 1.88 -16.82
C GLN A 46 8.62 2.06 -15.44
N ILE A 47 7.85 2.45 -14.43
CA ILE A 47 8.39 2.82 -13.12
C ILE A 47 8.23 1.71 -12.07
N TYR A 48 7.30 0.77 -12.23
CA TYR A 48 7.11 -0.32 -11.27
C TYR A 48 6.77 -1.64 -11.95
N SER A 49 7.07 -2.74 -11.27
CA SER A 49 6.57 -4.06 -11.68
C SER A 49 6.20 -4.94 -10.48
N VAL A 50 5.15 -5.72 -10.66
CA VAL A 50 4.69 -6.73 -9.71
C VAL A 50 4.67 -8.07 -10.43
N SER A 51 5.28 -9.10 -9.84
CA SER A 51 5.25 -10.46 -10.38
C SER A 51 4.91 -11.51 -9.33
N PHE A 52 4.20 -12.56 -9.76
CA PHE A 52 3.68 -13.63 -8.93
C PHE A 52 4.24 -14.99 -9.35
N GLU A 53 4.31 -15.93 -8.40
CA GLU A 53 4.51 -17.36 -8.69
C GLU A 53 3.19 -18.06 -9.04
N ASP A 54 2.09 -17.64 -8.41
CA ASP A 54 0.75 -18.21 -8.57
C ASP A 54 -0.29 -17.09 -8.67
N ARG A 55 -1.29 -17.27 -9.53
CA ARG A 55 -2.41 -16.34 -9.74
C ARG A 55 -3.78 -16.91 -9.39
N ASN A 56 -3.84 -18.19 -9.03
CA ASN A 56 -5.08 -18.94 -8.80
C ASN A 56 -5.28 -19.25 -7.33
N ASN A 57 -4.22 -19.49 -6.57
CA ASN A 57 -4.29 -19.79 -5.15
C ASN A 57 -3.97 -18.55 -4.30
N PHE A 58 -4.93 -18.05 -3.52
CA PHE A 58 -4.74 -16.92 -2.62
C PHE A 58 -4.85 -17.35 -1.15
N PRO A 59 -3.82 -18.01 -0.58
CA PRO A 59 -3.82 -18.36 0.83
C PRO A 59 -3.85 -17.10 1.68
N THR A 60 -4.45 -17.19 2.86
CA THR A 60 -4.58 -16.06 3.79
C THR A 60 -3.24 -15.46 4.21
N PHE A 61 -2.17 -16.26 4.22
CA PHE A 61 -0.81 -15.83 4.52
C PHE A 61 0.17 -16.46 3.53
N GLY A 62 1.29 -15.76 3.30
CA GLY A 62 2.40 -16.32 2.54
C GLY A 62 2.25 -16.23 1.02
N HIS A 63 1.18 -15.61 0.50
CA HIS A 63 1.05 -15.37 -0.92
C HIS A 63 2.05 -14.29 -1.37
N LYS A 64 3.16 -14.75 -1.94
CA LYS A 64 4.34 -13.95 -2.26
C LYS A 64 4.20 -13.28 -3.63
N TYR A 65 4.72 -12.07 -3.73
CA TYR A 65 5.00 -11.40 -4.99
C TYR A 65 6.35 -10.67 -4.92
N TRP A 66 6.89 -10.31 -6.07
CA TRP A 66 8.07 -9.45 -6.17
C TRP A 66 7.63 -8.09 -6.63
N PHE A 67 8.06 -7.07 -5.91
CA PHE A 67 7.85 -5.68 -6.24
C PHE A 67 9.17 -5.03 -6.62
N SER A 68 9.18 -4.35 -7.76
CA SER A 68 10.28 -3.50 -8.20
C SER A 68 9.72 -2.10 -8.44
N LEU A 69 10.47 -1.08 -8.02
CA LEU A 69 10.18 0.34 -8.22
C LEU A 69 11.47 1.00 -8.68
N GLU A 70 11.42 1.68 -9.82
CA GLU A 70 12.55 2.37 -10.44
C GLU A 70 13.26 3.26 -9.42
N ASP A 71 14.59 3.17 -9.39
CA ASP A 71 15.51 3.89 -8.50
C ASP A 71 15.32 3.69 -6.98
N ALA A 72 14.38 2.86 -6.54
CA ALA A 72 14.06 2.69 -5.11
C ALA A 72 14.12 1.24 -4.62
N ILE A 73 13.57 0.29 -5.37
CA ILE A 73 13.39 -1.10 -4.93
C ILE A 73 13.66 -2.05 -6.10
N ASP A 74 14.60 -2.97 -5.92
CA ASP A 74 14.90 -4.02 -6.91
C ASP A 74 14.45 -5.39 -6.39
N ASP A 75 13.50 -6.01 -7.10
CA ASP A 75 12.96 -7.35 -6.88
C ASP A 75 12.75 -7.77 -5.41
N CYS A 76 12.09 -6.89 -4.64
CA CYS A 76 11.82 -7.13 -3.23
C CYS A 76 10.67 -8.14 -3.04
N PRO A 77 10.88 -9.24 -2.29
CA PRO A 77 9.81 -10.18 -1.98
C PRO A 77 8.85 -9.62 -0.94
N GLU A 78 7.60 -9.42 -1.34
CA GLU A 78 6.50 -8.97 -0.51
C GLU A 78 5.41 -10.04 -0.40
N TYR A 79 4.42 -9.82 0.47
CA TYR A 79 3.33 -10.75 0.71
C TYR A 79 2.00 -10.01 0.76
N LEU A 80 0.98 -10.57 0.11
CA LEU A 80 -0.35 -9.96 0.13
C LEU A 80 -0.88 -9.87 1.57
N VAL A 81 -1.37 -8.69 1.92
CA VAL A 81 -2.04 -8.44 3.20
C VAL A 81 -3.55 -8.45 2.97
N HIS A 82 -4.21 -9.55 3.32
CA HIS A 82 -5.67 -9.58 3.37
C HIS A 82 -6.15 -8.73 4.54
N PHE A 83 -6.49 -7.46 4.26
CA PHE A 83 -6.74 -6.45 5.30
C PHE A 83 -7.79 -6.87 6.34
N PRO A 84 -8.94 -7.48 5.99
CA PRO A 84 -9.91 -7.93 7.00
C PRO A 84 -9.32 -8.97 7.97
N THR A 85 -8.43 -9.84 7.49
CA THR A 85 -7.71 -10.77 8.37
C THR A 85 -6.74 -10.03 9.27
N PHE A 86 -6.01 -9.06 8.73
CA PHE A 86 -5.09 -8.24 9.51
C PHE A 86 -5.79 -7.46 10.63
N GLU A 87 -6.92 -6.82 10.30
CA GLU A 87 -7.79 -6.11 11.24
C GLU A 87 -8.27 -7.03 12.37
N LYS A 88 -8.89 -8.17 12.02
CA LYS A 88 -9.33 -9.15 13.01
C LYS A 88 -8.21 -9.67 13.89
N MET A 89 -7.02 -9.88 13.34
CA MET A 89 -5.86 -10.26 14.15
C MET A 89 -5.42 -9.12 15.07
N ALA A 90 -5.49 -7.86 14.64
CA ALA A 90 -5.10 -6.71 15.45
C ALA A 90 -6.05 -6.51 16.65
N GLU A 91 -7.35 -6.78 16.47
CA GLU A 91 -8.35 -6.79 17.55
C GLU A 91 -7.99 -7.76 18.68
N GLU A 92 -7.43 -8.94 18.35
CA GLU A 92 -6.96 -9.91 19.34
C GLU A 92 -5.81 -9.36 20.23
N TYR A 93 -5.15 -8.27 19.81
CA TYR A 93 -4.11 -7.56 20.57
C TYR A 93 -4.60 -6.24 21.19
N GLY A 94 -5.92 -5.99 21.21
CA GLY A 94 -6.51 -4.79 21.79
C GLY A 94 -6.35 -3.53 20.94
N LEU A 95 -6.08 -3.68 19.64
CA LEU A 95 -6.09 -2.57 18.68
C LEU A 95 -7.45 -2.50 17.99
N GLU A 96 -7.94 -1.29 17.72
CA GLU A 96 -9.15 -1.05 16.94
C GLU A 96 -8.82 -0.25 15.68
N LEU A 97 -9.50 -0.54 14.57
CA LEU A 97 -9.31 0.22 13.34
C LEU A 97 -10.00 1.58 13.45
N ILE A 98 -9.21 2.65 13.44
CA ILE A 98 -9.73 4.03 13.50
C ILE A 98 -9.75 4.75 12.15
N TYR A 99 -8.93 4.32 11.18
CA TYR A 99 -8.79 4.99 9.88
C TYR A 99 -8.22 4.05 8.81
N LYS A 100 -8.85 4.04 7.63
CA LYS A 100 -8.35 3.32 6.44
C LYS A 100 -8.83 4.00 5.16
N HIS A 101 -7.90 4.53 4.36
CA HIS A 101 -8.17 5.06 3.03
C HIS A 101 -7.00 4.77 2.09
N GLY A 102 -7.29 4.64 0.79
CA GLY A 102 -6.26 4.53 -0.24
C GLY A 102 -5.56 5.87 -0.48
N PHE A 103 -4.33 5.83 -0.96
CA PHE A 103 -3.49 7.03 -1.11
C PHE A 103 -4.15 8.10 -1.98
N HIS A 104 -4.76 7.72 -3.11
CA HIS A 104 -5.47 8.66 -3.98
C HIS A 104 -6.61 9.38 -3.26
N THR A 105 -7.38 8.65 -2.45
CA THR A 105 -8.48 9.24 -1.65
C THR A 105 -7.95 10.19 -0.58
N ILE A 106 -6.83 9.86 0.06
CA ILE A 106 -6.20 10.75 1.05
C ILE A 106 -5.69 12.00 0.33
N TYR A 107 -4.90 11.83 -0.73
CA TYR A 107 -4.35 12.95 -1.49
C TYR A 107 -5.44 13.91 -1.99
N ASP A 108 -6.52 13.38 -2.60
CA ASP A 108 -7.60 14.21 -3.14
C ASP A 108 -8.36 14.99 -2.06
N LYS A 109 -8.48 14.44 -0.84
CA LYS A 109 -9.11 15.13 0.29
C LYS A 109 -8.17 16.15 0.92
N GLU A 110 -6.94 15.75 1.22
CA GLU A 110 -6.01 16.55 2.01
C GLU A 110 -5.38 17.69 1.19
N LYS A 111 -5.25 17.57 -0.14
CA LYS A 111 -4.75 18.65 -1.00
C LYS A 111 -5.66 19.90 -1.00
N GLU A 112 -6.93 19.75 -0.63
CA GLU A 112 -7.88 20.87 -0.53
C GLU A 112 -7.68 21.68 0.76
N VAL A 113 -6.98 21.12 1.75
CA VAL A 113 -6.64 21.82 3.00
C VAL A 113 -5.42 22.73 2.74
N PRO A 114 -5.53 24.06 2.90
CA PRO A 114 -4.46 24.99 2.54
C PRO A 114 -3.11 24.67 3.19
N LEU A 115 -3.12 24.30 4.48
CA LEU A 115 -1.91 23.94 5.21
C LEU A 115 -1.18 22.74 4.59
N TYR A 116 -1.92 21.70 4.21
CA TYR A 116 -1.35 20.48 3.64
C TYR A 116 -0.92 20.69 2.20
N ARG A 117 -1.70 21.45 1.42
CA ARG A 117 -1.32 21.88 0.08
C ARG A 117 0.01 22.64 0.06
N ASP A 118 0.17 23.60 0.97
CA ASP A 118 1.42 24.35 1.12
C ASP A 118 2.60 23.45 1.48
N LEU A 119 2.35 22.40 2.27
CA LEU A 119 3.36 21.39 2.58
C LEU A 119 3.70 20.54 1.35
N LEU A 120 2.72 20.13 0.54
CA LEU A 120 2.95 19.39 -0.71
C LEU A 120 3.82 20.21 -1.69
N TYR A 121 3.62 21.53 -1.79
CA TYR A 121 4.49 22.41 -2.56
C TYR A 121 5.92 22.45 -2.00
N LYS A 122 6.07 22.63 -0.68
CA LYS A 122 7.39 22.68 -0.01
C LYS A 122 8.18 21.39 -0.17
N MET A 123 7.48 20.24 -0.11
CA MET A 123 8.05 18.91 -0.32
C MET A 123 8.24 18.56 -1.80
N LYS A 124 7.84 19.45 -2.72
CA LYS A 124 7.92 19.27 -4.18
C LYS A 124 7.15 18.05 -4.70
N VAL A 125 6.06 17.69 -4.01
CA VAL A 125 5.12 16.64 -4.47
C VAL A 125 4.26 17.18 -5.61
N ILE A 126 3.91 18.47 -5.55
CA ILE A 126 3.22 19.22 -6.62
C ILE A 126 3.97 20.52 -6.88
N ARG A 127 3.88 21.08 -8.09
CA ARG A 127 4.57 22.31 -8.49
C ARG A 127 3.61 23.49 -8.61
N HIS A 128 4.14 24.70 -8.43
CA HIS A 128 3.36 25.94 -8.57
C HIS A 128 3.06 26.29 -10.03
N ASP A 129 3.91 25.85 -10.95
CA ASP A 129 3.76 26.01 -12.38
C ASP A 129 3.17 24.74 -13.01
N MET A 130 1.93 24.85 -13.48
CA MET A 130 1.15 23.80 -14.12
C MET A 130 0.58 22.76 -13.15
N ASP A 131 -0.57 22.21 -13.53
CA ASP A 131 -1.11 20.93 -13.07
C ASP A 131 -0.17 19.76 -13.37
N ALA A 132 1.13 19.87 -13.05
CA ALA A 132 2.08 18.77 -13.06
C ALA A 132 1.80 17.90 -11.82
N ALA A 133 0.62 17.29 -11.86
CA ALA A 133 0.31 16.08 -11.12
C ALA A 133 1.34 15.01 -11.44
N MET A 134 1.50 14.04 -10.53
CA MET A 134 2.23 12.80 -10.82
C MET A 134 1.83 12.29 -12.21
N SER A 135 2.79 11.78 -12.98
CA SER A 135 2.50 11.11 -14.25
C SER A 135 1.48 9.99 -14.02
N LYS A 136 0.79 9.57 -15.08
CA LYS A 136 -0.19 8.48 -14.97
C LYS A 136 0.47 7.21 -14.42
N GLU A 137 1.74 7.00 -14.76
CA GLU A 137 2.58 5.90 -14.34
C GLU A 137 2.88 5.97 -12.84
N GLU A 138 3.34 7.13 -12.34
CA GLU A 138 3.55 7.42 -10.91
C GLU A 138 2.26 7.31 -10.10
N TRP A 139 1.16 7.81 -10.64
CA TRP A 139 -0.16 7.70 -10.03
C TRP A 139 -0.65 6.26 -9.94
N GLU A 140 -0.28 5.39 -10.88
CA GLU A 140 -0.62 3.98 -10.81
C GLU A 140 0.21 3.21 -9.78
N ALA A 141 1.46 3.62 -9.55
CA ALA A 141 2.35 2.98 -8.57
C ALA A 141 2.08 3.41 -7.12
N ALA A 142 1.56 4.62 -6.91
CA ALA A 142 1.23 5.19 -5.60
C ALA A 142 -0.11 4.67 -5.05
#